data_AF-A0A3B8QBR6-F1
#
_entry.id   AF-A0A3B8QBR6-F1
#
_cell.length_a   1.000
_cell.length_b   1.000
_cell.length_c   1.000
_cell.angle_alpha   90.00
_cell.angle_beta   90.00
_cell.angle_gamma   90.00
#
_symmetry.space_group_name_H-M   'P 1'
#
loop_
_entity.id
_entity.type
_entity.pdbx_description
1 polymer ?
#
loop_
_entity_poly.entity_id
_entity_poly.type
_entity_poly.pdbx_seq_one_letter_code
_entity_poly.pdbx_strand_id
1 'polypeptide(L)'
;YGWYWKEQIEALRSEGYRVVVKDRLGWGKSSKPILPYSMSLHASNTAQLMEHLGISQAAIVGHSIGGQMATRFAFLYPEMTTHLVTVNQIGLTDGRAGRGYRPFTGQINAEPDPQSVYESAVRTDMRRYVNWKPEFIDHLRIRYGQSLSGDWPRLAYVRSLGGNLRGMDTVVDDWPHIQTKTLIL
;
A
#
# COMPACT_ATOMS: atom_id res chain seq x y z
N TYR A 1 1.51 -6.55 -6.31
CA TYR A 1 1.63 -7.19 -7.61
C TYR A 1 2.15 -6.15 -8.57
N GLY A 2 3.30 -6.39 -9.20
CA GLY A 2 3.94 -5.41 -10.09
C GLY A 2 3.09 -4.99 -11.28
N TRP A 3 2.11 -5.81 -11.70
CA TRP A 3 1.21 -5.49 -12.82
C TRP A 3 0.48 -4.16 -12.65
N TYR A 4 0.19 -3.75 -11.41
CA TYR A 4 -0.50 -2.48 -11.14
C TYR A 4 0.29 -1.26 -11.61
N TRP A 5 1.61 -1.43 -11.79
CA TRP A 5 2.53 -0.40 -12.26
C TRP A 5 3.05 -0.69 -13.67
N LYS A 6 2.40 -1.58 -14.44
CA LYS A 6 2.96 -2.08 -15.70
C LYS A 6 3.32 -0.95 -16.66
N GLU A 7 2.38 -0.05 -16.91
CA GLU A 7 2.56 1.07 -17.84
C GLU A 7 3.66 2.03 -17.35
N GLN A 8 3.72 2.29 -16.04
CA GLN A 8 4.77 3.14 -15.46
C GLN A 8 6.15 2.47 -15.47
N ILE A 9 6.21 1.15 -15.26
CA ILE A 9 7.44 0.37 -15.40
C ILE A 9 7.95 0.48 -16.84
N GLU A 10 7.08 0.28 -17.83
CA GLU A 10 7.45 0.37 -19.24
C GLU A 10 7.95 1.78 -19.60
N ALA A 11 7.22 2.83 -19.23
CA ALA A 11 7.60 4.22 -19.50
C ALA A 11 8.89 4.65 -18.80
N LEU A 12 9.10 4.27 -17.53
CA LEU A 12 10.34 4.62 -16.82
C LEU A 12 11.54 3.83 -17.35
N ARG A 13 11.33 2.56 -17.75
CA ARG A 13 12.41 1.78 -18.35
C ARG A 13 12.81 2.30 -19.73
N SER A 14 11.88 2.81 -20.54
CA SER A 14 12.22 3.43 -21.83
C SER A 14 13.09 4.67 -21.69
N GLU A 15 12.96 5.39 -20.57
CA GLU A 15 13.81 6.53 -20.20
C GLU A 15 15.14 6.11 -19.52
N GLY A 16 15.41 4.80 -19.42
CA GLY A 16 16.68 4.27 -18.88
C GLY A 16 16.71 4.07 -17.36
N TYR A 17 15.60 4.22 -16.64
CA TYR A 17 15.55 3.98 -15.20
C TYR A 17 15.55 2.48 -14.85
N ARG A 18 16.30 2.10 -13.82
CA ARG A 18 16.08 0.83 -13.09
C ARG A 18 14.83 0.99 -12.23
N VAL A 19 13.79 0.20 -12.52
CA VAL A 19 12.52 0.24 -11.77
C VAL A 19 12.42 -0.96 -10.84
N VAL A 20 12.19 -0.71 -9.54
CA VAL A 20 11.95 -1.75 -8.53
C VAL A 20 10.54 -1.58 -7.99
N VAL A 21 9.70 -2.61 -8.15
CA VAL A 21 8.34 -2.64 -7.60
C VAL A 21 8.23 -3.76 -6.58
N LYS A 22 7.87 -3.42 -5.35
CA LYS A 22 7.73 -4.39 -4.26
C LYS A 22 6.29 -4.57 -3.80
N ASP A 23 5.99 -5.76 -3.28
CA ASP A 23 4.84 -5.97 -2.43
C ASP A 23 5.22 -5.72 -0.97
N ARG A 24 4.46 -4.88 -0.25
CA ARG A 24 4.67 -4.69 1.19
C ARG A 24 4.26 -5.95 1.96
N LEU A 25 4.85 -6.17 3.15
CA LEU A 25 4.36 -7.20 4.07
C LEU A 25 2.85 -7.06 4.30
N GLY A 26 2.15 -8.19 4.38
CA GLY A 26 0.69 -8.22 4.49
C GLY A 26 -0.04 -8.00 3.16
N TRP A 27 0.67 -7.80 2.04
CA TRP A 27 0.07 -7.54 0.74
C TRP A 27 0.65 -8.40 -0.37
N GLY A 28 -0.17 -8.66 -1.38
CA GLY A 28 0.24 -9.30 -2.63
C GLY A 28 0.98 -10.62 -2.44
N LYS A 29 2.12 -10.77 -3.12
CA LYS A 29 2.96 -11.97 -3.05
C LYS A 29 3.87 -12.01 -1.81
N SER A 30 4.02 -10.90 -1.11
CA SER A 30 4.85 -10.85 0.10
C SER A 30 4.20 -11.62 1.25
N SER A 31 5.06 -12.01 2.20
CA SER A 31 4.68 -12.67 3.45
C SER A 31 3.60 -11.88 4.19
N LYS A 32 2.74 -12.61 4.89
CA LYS A 32 1.59 -12.05 5.61
C LYS A 32 1.67 -12.38 7.10
N PRO A 33 2.76 -12.03 7.80
CA PRO A 33 2.89 -12.35 9.22
C PRO A 33 1.84 -11.62 10.06
N ILE A 34 1.46 -12.21 11.20
CA ILE A 34 0.68 -11.51 12.22
C ILE A 34 1.68 -10.73 13.07
N LEU A 35 1.71 -9.41 12.89
CA LEU A 35 2.62 -8.51 13.59
C LEU A 35 1.98 -7.11 13.77
N PRO A 36 2.52 -6.27 14.67
CA PRO A 36 2.12 -4.87 14.75
C PRO A 36 2.63 -4.11 13.53
N TYR A 37 1.76 -3.92 12.53
CA TYR A 37 2.10 -3.13 11.34
C TYR A 37 2.20 -1.64 11.70
N SER A 38 3.26 -0.98 11.21
CA SER A 38 3.45 0.48 11.27
C SER A 38 3.95 1.00 9.92
N MET A 39 3.79 2.30 9.68
CA MET A 39 4.40 2.98 8.53
C MET A 39 5.92 2.90 8.63
N SER A 40 6.48 3.05 9.83
CA SER A 40 7.92 2.90 10.09
C SER A 40 8.43 1.50 9.78
N LEU A 41 7.67 0.44 10.10
CA LEU A 41 8.00 -0.93 9.69
C LEU A 41 8.05 -1.07 8.16
N HIS A 42 7.10 -0.45 7.44
CA HIS A 42 7.10 -0.51 5.99
C HIS A 42 8.25 0.31 5.38
N ALA A 43 8.63 1.42 6.00
CA ALA A 43 9.78 2.23 5.61
C ALA A 43 11.09 1.47 5.84
N SER A 44 11.31 0.89 7.03
CA SER A 44 12.53 0.13 7.32
C SER A 44 12.71 -1.10 6.45
N ASN A 45 11.61 -1.78 6.10
CA ASN A 45 11.63 -2.86 5.13
C ASN A 45 11.99 -2.40 3.71
N THR A 46 11.70 -1.13 3.35
CA THR A 46 12.15 -0.55 2.07
C THR A 46 13.64 -0.28 2.11
N ALA A 47 14.15 0.32 3.20
CA ALA A 47 15.58 0.60 3.36
C ALA A 47 16.42 -0.68 3.27
N GLN A 48 16.04 -1.72 4.02
CA GLN A 48 16.70 -3.03 3.96
C GLN A 48 16.63 -3.68 2.57
N LEU A 49 15.53 -3.52 1.85
CA LEU A 49 15.43 -4.00 0.48
C LEU A 49 16.40 -3.24 -0.46
N MET A 50 16.50 -1.92 -0.30
CA MET A 50 17.43 -1.10 -1.09
C MET A 50 18.87 -1.50 -0.82
N GLU A 51 19.26 -1.66 0.45
CA GLU A 51 20.59 -2.16 0.85
C GLU A 51 20.88 -3.52 0.23
N HIS A 52 19.96 -4.48 0.36
CA HIS A 52 20.10 -5.82 -0.22
C HIS A 52 20.28 -5.80 -1.74
N LEU A 53 19.64 -4.84 -2.43
CA LEU A 53 19.73 -4.67 -3.88
C LEU A 53 20.91 -3.78 -4.33
N GLY A 54 21.72 -3.29 -3.40
CA GLY A 54 22.83 -2.37 -3.67
C GLY A 54 22.40 -0.99 -4.15
N ILE A 55 21.24 -0.50 -3.70
CA ILE A 55 20.67 0.79 -4.08
C ILE A 55 20.92 1.78 -2.94
N SER A 56 21.85 2.72 -3.13
CA SER A 56 22.16 3.74 -2.13
C SER A 56 21.10 4.84 -2.06
N GLN A 57 20.58 5.27 -3.20
CA GLN A 57 19.53 6.29 -3.28
C GLN A 57 18.54 5.96 -4.41
N ALA A 58 17.28 6.36 -4.24
CA ALA A 58 16.25 6.21 -5.27
C ALA A 58 15.21 7.34 -5.22
N ALA A 59 14.53 7.55 -6.35
CA ALA A 59 13.24 8.25 -6.33
C ALA A 59 12.16 7.29 -5.82
N ILE A 60 11.38 7.73 -4.83
CA ILE A 60 10.39 6.91 -4.14
C ILE A 60 9.00 7.34 -4.57
N VAL A 61 8.28 6.43 -5.23
CA VAL A 61 6.97 6.69 -5.82
C VAL A 61 5.89 5.91 -5.08
N GLY A 62 4.81 6.58 -4.68
CA GLY A 62 3.72 5.97 -3.93
C GLY A 62 2.34 6.43 -4.39
N HIS A 63 1.42 5.49 -4.64
CA HIS A 63 0.02 5.77 -4.94
C HIS A 63 -0.90 5.46 -3.76
N SER A 64 -1.87 6.34 -3.46
CA SER A 64 -2.86 6.13 -2.40
C SER A 64 -2.19 5.89 -1.04
N ILE A 65 -2.42 4.75 -0.39
CA ILE A 65 -1.70 4.37 0.85
C ILE A 65 -0.19 4.23 0.62
N GLY A 66 0.24 3.89 -0.59
CA GLY A 66 1.65 3.87 -0.98
C GLY A 66 2.27 5.24 -0.92
N GLY A 67 1.49 6.32 -1.13
CA GLY A 67 1.93 7.70 -0.92
C GLY A 67 2.31 7.94 0.53
N GLN A 68 1.46 7.54 1.50
CA GLN A 68 1.80 7.64 2.93
C GLN A 68 3.09 6.90 3.28
N MET A 69 3.27 5.70 2.71
CA MET A 69 4.51 4.93 2.94
C MET A 69 5.73 5.60 2.33
N ALA A 70 5.59 6.22 1.16
CA ALA A 70 6.64 6.99 0.52
C ALA A 70 6.98 8.25 1.34
N THR A 71 5.98 8.97 1.85
CA THR A 71 6.18 10.11 2.78
C THR A 71 6.94 9.65 4.03
N ARG A 72 6.49 8.59 4.71
CA ARG A 72 7.17 8.08 5.90
C ARG A 72 8.60 7.66 5.60
N PHE A 73 8.84 7.04 4.43
CA PHE A 73 10.18 6.64 4.02
C PHE A 73 11.08 7.85 3.80
N ALA A 74 10.63 8.86 3.05
CA ALA A 74 11.38 10.08 2.80
C ALA A 74 11.70 10.86 4.09
N PHE A 75 10.80 10.80 5.08
CA PHE A 75 11.01 11.38 6.40
C PHE A 75 12.10 10.64 7.20
N LEU A 76 12.05 9.31 7.24
CA LEU A 76 12.98 8.50 8.05
C LEU A 76 14.34 8.28 7.39
N TYR A 77 14.40 8.28 6.05
CA TYR A 77 15.59 7.96 5.26
C TYR A 77 15.84 9.03 4.17
N PRO A 78 15.98 10.32 4.55
CA PRO A 78 16.18 11.39 3.58
C PRO A 78 17.44 11.20 2.73
N GLU A 79 18.49 10.63 3.31
CA GLU A 79 19.76 10.31 2.61
C GLU A 79 19.62 9.22 1.56
N MET A 80 18.61 8.34 1.67
CA MET A 80 18.31 7.30 0.68
C MET A 80 17.29 7.76 -0.37
N THR A 81 16.76 8.98 -0.26
CA THR A 81 15.64 9.47 -1.06
C THR A 81 16.05 10.66 -1.93
N THR A 82 16.13 10.47 -3.25
CA THR A 82 16.47 11.58 -4.18
C THR A 82 15.25 12.46 -4.48
N HIS A 83 14.09 11.83 -4.67
CA HIS A 83 12.81 12.48 -4.97
C HIS A 83 11.68 11.71 -4.30
N LEU A 84 10.67 12.42 -3.81
CA LEU A 84 9.42 11.87 -3.35
C LEU A 84 8.33 12.16 -4.38
N VAL A 85 7.63 11.14 -4.84
CA VAL A 85 6.49 11.31 -5.76
C VAL A 85 5.25 10.63 -5.17
N THR A 86 4.20 11.41 -4.97
CA THR A 86 2.94 10.91 -4.40
C THR A 86 1.84 11.06 -5.43
N VAL A 87 1.10 9.98 -5.71
CA VAL A 87 -0.03 9.96 -6.67
C VAL A 87 -1.31 9.71 -5.89
N ASN A 88 -2.24 10.66 -5.89
CA ASN A 88 -3.53 10.57 -5.18
C ASN A 88 -3.37 10.01 -3.75
N GLN A 89 -2.39 10.54 -3.01
CA GLN A 89 -2.09 10.08 -1.66
C GLN A 89 -3.29 10.26 -0.73
N ILE A 90 -3.53 9.26 0.11
CA ILE A 90 -4.50 9.37 1.22
C ILE A 90 -3.81 9.80 2.51
N GLY A 91 -4.57 10.28 3.49
CA GLY A 91 -4.04 10.64 4.81
C GLY A 91 -3.06 11.81 4.80
N LEU A 92 -3.36 12.82 3.96
CA LEU A 92 -2.78 14.16 4.02
C LEU A 92 -3.38 15.01 5.16
N THR A 93 -4.43 14.50 5.81
CA THR A 93 -5.06 15.11 6.99
C THR A 93 -5.16 14.09 8.11
N ASP A 94 -5.10 14.58 9.36
CA ASP A 94 -5.27 13.71 10.51
C ASP A 94 -6.77 13.50 10.78
N GLY A 95 -7.28 12.37 10.29
CA GLY A 95 -8.67 12.01 10.46
C GLY A 95 -9.06 11.55 11.86
N ARG A 96 -8.13 11.53 12.83
CA ARG A 96 -8.40 11.05 14.21
C ARG A 96 -9.17 12.05 15.05
N ALA A 97 -9.12 13.35 14.71
CA ALA A 97 -9.86 14.39 15.41
C ALA A 97 -11.35 14.02 15.57
N GLY A 98 -11.85 14.02 16.80
CA GLY A 98 -13.25 13.70 17.13
C GLY A 98 -13.65 12.22 17.04
N ARG A 99 -12.77 11.28 16.66
CA ARG A 99 -13.13 9.86 16.49
C ARG A 99 -13.05 9.01 17.76
N GLY A 100 -12.41 9.50 18.82
CA GLY A 100 -12.11 8.74 20.03
C GLY A 100 -11.16 7.56 19.78
N TYR A 101 -10.72 6.88 20.85
CA TYR A 101 -9.94 5.65 20.72
C TYR A 101 -10.85 4.51 20.24
N ARG A 102 -10.45 3.83 19.16
CA ARG A 102 -11.13 2.64 18.65
C ARG A 102 -10.17 1.45 18.73
N PRO A 103 -10.34 0.55 19.72
CA PRO A 103 -9.45 -0.59 19.86
C PRO A 103 -9.55 -1.50 18.64
N PHE A 104 -8.43 -2.10 18.27
CA PHE A 104 -8.44 -3.19 17.31
C PHE A 104 -9.10 -4.41 17.97
N THR A 105 -10.26 -4.83 17.46
CA THR A 105 -11.03 -5.94 18.05
C THR A 105 -10.57 -7.31 17.56
N GLY A 106 -9.76 -7.39 16.51
CA GLY A 106 -9.37 -8.65 15.88
C GLY A 106 -10.52 -9.38 15.18
N GLN A 107 -11.74 -8.83 15.18
CA GLN A 107 -12.90 -9.47 14.56
C GLN A 107 -12.73 -9.53 13.04
N ILE A 108 -12.99 -10.71 12.49
CA ILE A 108 -12.91 -11.00 11.07
C ILE A 108 -14.12 -11.83 10.64
N ASN A 109 -14.48 -11.75 9.36
CA ASN A 109 -15.34 -12.74 8.73
C ASN A 109 -14.46 -13.91 8.26
N ALA A 110 -14.35 -14.95 9.08
CA ALA A 110 -13.50 -16.13 8.84
C ALA A 110 -14.06 -17.07 7.76
N GLU A 111 -15.36 -17.01 7.49
CA GLU A 111 -16.06 -17.86 6.52
C GLU A 111 -17.01 -16.99 5.67
N PRO A 112 -16.45 -16.15 4.78
CA PRO A 112 -17.27 -15.23 4.01
C PRO A 112 -18.01 -15.99 2.92
N ASP A 113 -19.27 -15.62 2.70
CA ASP A 113 -20.01 -16.07 1.52
C ASP A 113 -19.28 -15.64 0.23
N PRO A 114 -18.83 -16.58 -0.63
CA PRO A 114 -18.05 -16.25 -1.81
C PRO A 114 -18.77 -15.32 -2.78
N GLN A 115 -20.10 -15.47 -2.91
CA GLN A 115 -20.90 -14.63 -3.80
C GLN A 115 -20.90 -13.18 -3.32
N SER A 116 -21.14 -12.95 -2.03
CA SER A 116 -21.07 -11.63 -1.40
C SER A 116 -19.70 -10.97 -1.56
N VAL A 117 -18.61 -11.74 -1.39
CA VAL A 117 -17.25 -11.22 -1.59
C VAL A 117 -17.04 -10.77 -3.03
N TYR A 118 -17.44 -11.60 -3.99
CA TYR A 118 -17.32 -11.30 -5.41
C TYR A 118 -18.09 -10.03 -5.79
N GLU A 119 -19.38 -9.98 -5.47
CA GLU A 119 -20.26 -8.84 -5.76
C GLU A 119 -19.75 -7.54 -5.12
N SER A 120 -19.31 -7.62 -3.86
CA SER A 120 -18.75 -6.45 -3.18
C SER A 120 -17.46 -5.97 -3.84
N ALA A 121 -16.63 -6.89 -4.32
CA ALA A 121 -15.38 -6.55 -4.99
C ALA A 121 -15.66 -5.90 -6.36
N VAL A 122 -16.54 -6.47 -7.18
CA VAL A 122 -16.99 -5.89 -8.46
C VAL A 122 -17.58 -4.49 -8.25
N ARG A 123 -18.53 -4.34 -7.32
CA ARG A 123 -19.14 -3.04 -6.99
C ARG A 123 -18.13 -2.00 -6.52
N THR A 124 -17.05 -2.44 -5.85
CA THR A 124 -15.99 -1.54 -5.40
C THR A 124 -15.15 -1.04 -6.58
N ASP A 125 -14.81 -1.92 -7.51
CA ASP A 125 -14.00 -1.55 -8.65
C ASP A 125 -14.78 -0.74 -9.68
N MET A 126 -16.04 -1.08 -9.95
CA MET A 126 -16.92 -0.26 -10.81
C MET A 126 -17.07 1.18 -10.30
N ARG A 127 -16.99 1.41 -8.98
CA ARG A 127 -17.00 2.77 -8.40
C ARG A 127 -15.68 3.51 -8.51
N ARG A 128 -14.56 2.80 -8.72
CA ARG A 128 -13.21 3.37 -8.79
C ARG A 128 -12.76 3.66 -10.22
N TYR A 129 -13.22 2.87 -11.17
CA TYR A 129 -12.92 3.07 -12.58
C TYR A 129 -13.96 4.00 -13.20
N VAL A 130 -13.52 5.17 -13.66
CA VAL A 130 -14.38 6.13 -14.39
C VAL A 130 -14.99 5.48 -15.63
N ASN A 131 -14.19 4.68 -16.35
CA ASN A 131 -14.61 3.88 -17.50
C ASN A 131 -14.31 2.41 -17.23
N TRP A 132 -15.26 1.69 -16.63
CA TRP A 132 -15.12 0.25 -16.41
C TRP A 132 -14.99 -0.48 -17.75
N LYS A 133 -14.02 -1.39 -17.84
CA LYS A 133 -13.85 -2.29 -18.97
C LYS A 133 -13.90 -3.75 -18.49
N PRO A 134 -14.49 -4.69 -19.26
CA PRO A 134 -14.61 -6.08 -18.84
C PRO A 134 -13.30 -6.74 -18.42
N GLU A 135 -12.17 -6.39 -19.06
CA GLU A 135 -10.84 -6.90 -18.73
C GLU A 135 -10.37 -6.55 -17.30
N PHE A 136 -10.92 -5.50 -16.67
CA PHE A 136 -10.59 -5.16 -15.28
C PHE A 136 -11.08 -6.21 -14.27
N ILE A 137 -11.94 -7.14 -14.69
CA ILE A 137 -12.32 -8.28 -13.86
C ILE A 137 -11.11 -9.10 -13.43
N ASP A 138 -10.05 -9.15 -14.25
CA ASP A 138 -8.82 -9.89 -13.92
C ASP A 138 -8.11 -9.30 -12.70
N HIS A 139 -8.29 -8.01 -12.42
CA HIS A 139 -7.72 -7.34 -11.25
C HIS A 139 -8.39 -7.80 -9.94
N LEU A 140 -9.63 -8.28 -10.02
CA LEU A 140 -10.37 -8.81 -8.87
C LEU A 140 -9.89 -10.18 -8.46
N ARG A 141 -9.38 -10.98 -9.41
CA ARG A 141 -8.91 -12.36 -9.20
C ARG A 141 -8.00 -12.51 -8.00
N ILE A 142 -7.15 -11.52 -7.78
CA ILE A 142 -6.21 -11.47 -6.65
C ILE A 142 -6.92 -11.34 -5.29
N ARG A 143 -7.87 -10.41 -5.17
CA ARG A 143 -8.55 -10.14 -3.89
C ARG A 143 -9.59 -11.21 -3.59
N TYR A 144 -10.31 -11.63 -4.63
CA TYR A 144 -11.30 -12.69 -4.55
C TYR A 144 -10.64 -14.05 -4.33
N GLY A 145 -9.54 -14.36 -5.04
CA GLY A 145 -8.84 -15.64 -4.86
C GLY A 145 -8.32 -15.87 -3.44
N GLN A 146 -7.98 -14.80 -2.71
CA GLN A 146 -7.58 -14.93 -1.30
C GLN A 146 -8.72 -15.41 -0.39
N SER A 147 -9.97 -15.00 -0.65
CA SER A 147 -11.12 -15.45 0.15
C SER A 147 -11.53 -16.89 -0.12
N LEU A 148 -11.05 -17.48 -1.21
CA LEU A 148 -11.27 -18.89 -1.54
C LEU A 148 -10.21 -19.83 -0.92
N SER A 149 -9.19 -19.26 -0.28
CA SER A 149 -8.11 -20.04 0.34
C SER A 149 -8.55 -20.61 1.69
N GLY A 150 -8.14 -21.83 2.01
CA GLY A 150 -8.27 -22.37 3.38
C GLY A 150 -7.50 -21.56 4.44
N ASP A 151 -6.53 -20.75 4.01
CA ASP A 151 -5.79 -19.81 4.86
C ASP A 151 -6.52 -18.46 5.07
N TRP A 152 -7.74 -18.32 4.53
CA TRP A 152 -8.48 -17.06 4.56
C TRP A 152 -8.63 -16.45 5.97
N PRO A 153 -8.93 -17.20 7.06
CA PRO A 153 -9.04 -16.58 8.39
C PRO A 153 -7.77 -15.78 8.78
N ARG A 154 -6.59 -16.33 8.51
CA ARG A 154 -5.31 -15.66 8.76
C ARG A 154 -5.13 -14.45 7.84
N LEU A 155 -5.46 -14.59 6.56
CA LEU A 155 -5.37 -13.51 5.56
C LEU A 155 -6.31 -12.34 5.91
N ALA A 156 -7.53 -12.64 6.34
CA ALA A 156 -8.52 -11.67 6.79
C ALA A 156 -8.03 -10.92 8.03
N TYR A 157 -7.40 -11.63 8.97
CA TYR A 157 -6.82 -11.03 10.17
C TYR A 157 -5.69 -10.05 9.83
N VAL A 158 -4.75 -10.47 8.98
CA VAL A 158 -3.66 -9.61 8.49
C VAL A 158 -4.19 -8.39 7.74
N ARG A 159 -5.24 -8.57 6.93
CA ARG A 159 -5.92 -7.46 6.24
C ARG A 159 -6.56 -6.49 7.23
N SER A 160 -7.14 -7.00 8.32
CA SER A 160 -7.73 -6.18 9.40
C SER A 160 -6.65 -5.36 10.11
N LEU A 161 -5.51 -5.98 10.45
CA LEU A 161 -4.34 -5.28 11.02
C LEU A 161 -3.84 -4.16 10.10
N GLY A 162 -3.66 -4.44 8.81
CA GLY A 162 -3.25 -3.43 7.82
C GLY A 162 -4.31 -2.34 7.61
N GLY A 163 -5.58 -2.63 7.90
CA GLY A 163 -6.66 -1.66 7.93
C GLY A 163 -6.57 -0.72 9.13
N ASN A 164 -6.28 -1.26 10.32
CA ASN A 164 -6.10 -0.52 11.57
C ASN A 164 -4.91 0.44 11.51
N LEU A 165 -3.78 0.01 10.92
CA LEU A 165 -2.61 0.85 10.62
C LEU A 165 -3.02 2.22 10.07
N ARG A 166 -3.87 2.24 9.03
CA ARG A 166 -4.27 3.47 8.33
C ARG A 166 -4.98 4.49 9.23
N GLY A 167 -5.65 4.03 10.28
CA GLY A 167 -6.39 4.88 11.18
C GLY A 167 -5.56 5.43 12.34
N MET A 168 -4.41 4.81 12.63
CA MET A 168 -3.63 5.10 13.84
C MET A 168 -2.28 5.76 13.54
N ASP A 169 -1.63 5.36 12.44
CA ASP A 169 -0.28 5.78 12.08
C ASP A 169 -0.34 6.82 10.96
N THR A 170 -0.42 8.09 11.38
CA THR A 170 -0.49 9.25 10.47
C THR A 170 0.91 9.62 9.96
N VAL A 171 0.96 10.31 8.82
CA VAL A 171 2.18 10.92 8.25
C VAL A 171 2.05 12.44 8.11
N VAL A 172 1.00 13.02 8.69
CA VAL A 172 0.72 14.47 8.63
C VAL A 172 1.86 15.25 9.26
N ASP A 173 2.34 14.79 10.42
CA ASP A 173 3.43 15.44 11.14
C ASP A 173 4.80 15.20 10.50
N ASP A 174 4.91 14.27 9.55
CA ASP A 174 6.15 14.03 8.80
C ASP A 174 6.37 15.11 7.73
N TRP A 175 5.29 15.61 7.13
CA TRP A 175 5.33 16.52 5.98
C TRP A 175 6.14 17.80 6.21
N PRO A 176 6.00 18.51 7.33
CA PRO A 176 6.82 19.71 7.62
C PRO A 176 8.32 19.45 7.70
N HIS A 177 8.74 18.18 7.80
CA HIS A 177 10.13 17.76 7.96
C HIS A 177 10.72 17.12 6.71
N ILE A 178 9.94 16.96 5.63
CA ILE A 178 10.45 16.43 4.36
C ILE A 178 11.35 17.47 3.69
N GLN A 179 12.63 17.12 3.52
CA GLN A 179 13.62 17.94 2.83
C GLN A 179 13.82 17.52 1.36
N THR A 180 13.32 16.34 0.98
CA THR A 180 13.43 15.77 -0.35
C THR A 180 12.60 16.56 -1.37
N LYS A 181 13.14 16.75 -2.58
CA LYS A 181 12.38 17.30 -3.73
C LYS A 181 11.12 16.47 -3.95
N THR A 182 9.96 17.12 -3.88
CA THR A 182 8.67 16.42 -3.87
C THR A 182 7.79 16.84 -5.03
N LEU A 183 7.18 15.84 -5.69
CA LEU A 183 6.12 16.01 -6.70
C LEU A 183 4.83 15.37 -6.19
N ILE A 184 3.74 16.16 -6.18
CA ILE A 184 2.40 15.71 -5.78
C ILE A 184 1.52 15.69 -7.03
N LEU A 185 0.94 14.53 -7.33
CA LEU A 185 0.09 14.24 -8.49
C LEU A 185 -1.30 13.76 -8.06
#